data_AF-A0A7W1HY31-F1
#
_entry.id   AF-A0A7W1HY31-F1
#
_cell.length_a   1.000
_cell.length_b   1.000
_cell.length_c   1.000
_cell.angle_alpha   90.00
_cell.angle_beta   90.00
_cell.angle_gamma   90.00
#
_symmetry.space_group_name_H-M   'P 1'
#
loop_
_entity.id
_entity.type
_entity.pdbx_description
1 polymer ?
#
loop_
_entity_poly.entity_id
_entity_poly.type
_entity_poly.pdbx_seq_one_letter_code
_entity_poly.pdbx_strand_id
1 'polypeptide(L)'
;MSSTPKDWSVQRWAYAKVVEIFGSDLRSLATFRIVLALLVISDLANRATDLSAHYTDAGIMPRTVLVEQVLSPWAFSLDLMNGGALFQALLFAVAALAAFGMLVGYRTRLMTFIVWVLLLSIQLRNPLVNGSESPMLRMLLFWGMLLPLGAYWSVDRTRSALPRPSPRFLSLATFGLLMQIAFVYWFTAALKSGPEWRTDYTALYYALS
;
A
#
# COMPACT_ATOMS: atom_id res chain seq x y z
N MET A 1 41.29 19.08 -33.45
CA MET A 1 40.79 17.74 -33.07
C MET A 1 40.14 17.85 -31.71
N SER A 2 38.83 18.13 -31.67
CA SER A 2 38.06 18.10 -30.42
C SER A 2 37.47 16.70 -30.26
N SER A 3 38.05 15.92 -29.34
CA SER A 3 37.48 14.68 -28.84
C SER A 3 36.18 15.00 -28.11
N THR A 4 35.05 14.80 -28.78
CA THR A 4 33.76 14.70 -28.09
C THR A 4 33.75 13.40 -27.29
N PRO A 5 33.48 13.44 -25.97
CA PRO A 5 33.62 12.25 -25.12
C PRO A 5 32.49 11.26 -25.41
N LYS A 6 32.88 10.05 -25.83
CA LYS A 6 32.01 8.90 -26.16
C LYS A 6 31.09 8.48 -24.99
N ASP A 7 31.45 8.82 -23.75
CA ASP A 7 30.72 8.53 -22.52
C ASP A 7 29.33 9.20 -22.43
N TRP A 8 29.14 10.32 -23.12
CA TRP A 8 27.87 11.04 -23.19
C TRP A 8 26.75 10.20 -23.83
N SER A 9 27.09 9.26 -24.72
CA SER A 9 26.12 8.41 -25.42
C SER A 9 25.56 7.29 -24.53
N VAL A 10 26.40 6.65 -23.72
CA VAL A 10 26.03 5.52 -22.87
C VAL A 10 25.17 5.99 -21.69
N GLN A 11 25.53 7.11 -21.07
CA GLN A 11 24.74 7.67 -19.96
C GLN A 11 23.33 8.08 -20.39
N ARG A 12 23.21 8.71 -21.58
CA ARG A 12 21.90 9.08 -22.14
C ARG A 12 21.06 7.87 -22.50
N TRP A 13 21.68 6.84 -23.10
CA TRP A 13 21.01 5.59 -23.41
C TRP A 13 20.52 4.88 -22.14
N ALA A 14 21.38 4.78 -21.13
CA ALA A 14 21.04 4.17 -19.84
C ALA A 14 19.92 4.93 -19.14
N TYR A 15 19.99 6.27 -19.09
CA TYR A 15 18.92 7.10 -18.54
C TYR A 15 17.59 6.92 -19.30
N ALA A 16 17.63 6.91 -20.63
CA ALA A 16 16.44 6.67 -21.44
C ALA A 16 15.82 5.29 -21.14
N LYS A 17 16.65 4.25 -20.99
CA LYS A 17 16.19 2.90 -20.61
C LYS A 17 15.61 2.84 -19.20
N VAL A 18 16.22 3.54 -18.24
CA VAL A 18 15.68 3.65 -16.88
C VAL A 18 14.33 4.35 -16.88
N VAL A 19 14.18 5.45 -17.63
CA VAL A 19 12.88 6.15 -17.77
C VAL A 19 11.85 5.29 -18.51
N GLU A 20 12.28 4.47 -19.47
CA GLU A 20 11.40 3.55 -20.20
C GLU A 20 10.85 2.43 -19.29
N ILE A 21 11.71 1.86 -18.43
CA ILE A 21 11.34 0.74 -17.55
C ILE A 21 10.63 1.22 -16.27
N PHE A 22 11.16 2.27 -15.63
CA PHE A 22 10.71 2.74 -14.31
C PHE A 22 9.84 4.00 -14.34
N GLY A 23 9.71 4.63 -15.52
CA GLY A 23 8.82 5.78 -15.70
C GLY A 23 7.37 5.32 -15.76
N SER A 24 6.58 5.77 -14.81
CA SER A 24 5.15 5.46 -14.76
C SER A 24 4.32 6.51 -15.49
N ASP A 25 3.30 6.08 -16.23
CA ASP A 25 2.30 6.99 -16.79
C ASP A 25 1.42 7.56 -15.68
N LEU A 26 1.25 8.89 -15.65
CA LEU A 26 0.41 9.58 -14.67
C LEU A 26 -1.08 9.18 -14.77
N ARG A 27 -1.56 8.74 -15.93
CA ARG A 27 -2.93 8.20 -16.08
C ARG A 27 -3.05 6.86 -15.36
N SER A 28 -2.06 5.99 -15.50
CA SER A 28 -1.99 4.73 -14.77
C SER A 28 -1.88 4.96 -13.26
N LEU A 29 -1.16 5.99 -12.82
CA LEU A 29 -1.12 6.39 -11.40
C LEU A 29 -2.48 6.88 -10.89
N ALA A 30 -3.28 7.54 -11.72
CA ALA A 30 -4.65 7.91 -11.35
C ALA A 30 -5.56 6.69 -11.21
N THR A 31 -5.47 5.71 -12.12
CA THR A 31 -6.15 4.41 -11.96
C THR A 31 -5.70 3.70 -10.69
N PHE A 32 -4.38 3.67 -10.44
CA PHE A 32 -3.79 3.06 -9.25
C PHE A 32 -4.36 3.68 -7.96
N ARG A 33 -4.49 5.01 -7.90
CA ARG A 33 -5.15 5.70 -6.77
C ARG A 33 -6.59 5.21 -6.56
N ILE A 34 -7.38 5.14 -7.64
CA ILE A 34 -8.78 4.70 -7.58
C ILE A 34 -8.87 3.26 -7.07
N VAL A 35 -8.09 2.35 -7.65
CA VAL A 35 -8.07 0.94 -7.23
C VAL A 35 -7.64 0.80 -5.78
N LEU A 36 -6.57 1.48 -5.35
CA LEU A 36 -6.14 1.44 -3.94
C LEU A 36 -7.23 1.95 -3.00
N ALA A 37 -7.88 3.06 -3.33
CA ALA A 37 -8.94 3.60 -2.48
C ALA A 37 -10.13 2.64 -2.39
N LEU A 38 -10.52 1.99 -3.49
CA LEU A 38 -11.57 0.97 -3.49
C LEU A 38 -11.19 -0.27 -2.68
N LEU A 39 -9.94 -0.72 -2.77
CA LEU A 39 -9.43 -1.83 -1.96
C LEU A 39 -9.47 -1.49 -0.47
N VAL A 40 -9.05 -0.29 -0.09
CA VAL A 40 -9.13 0.18 1.31
C VAL A 40 -10.58 0.27 1.79
N ILE A 41 -11.49 0.83 0.99
CA ILE A 41 -12.91 0.91 1.37
C ILE A 41 -13.50 -0.49 1.54
N SER A 42 -13.15 -1.43 0.65
CA SER A 42 -13.63 -2.82 0.73
C SER A 42 -13.05 -3.55 1.95
N ASP A 43 -11.77 -3.36 2.25
CA ASP A 43 -11.12 -3.90 3.46
C ASP A 43 -11.78 -3.35 4.74
N LEU A 44 -12.01 -2.04 4.81
CA LEU A 44 -12.70 -1.42 5.94
C LEU A 44 -14.14 -1.91 6.08
N ALA A 45 -14.89 -2.05 4.97
CA ALA A 45 -16.26 -2.54 4.98
C ALA A 45 -16.34 -3.99 5.50
N ASN A 46 -15.45 -4.86 5.03
CA ASN A 46 -15.35 -6.24 5.51
C ASN A 46 -14.96 -6.29 6.99
N ARG A 47 -14.00 -5.47 7.45
CA ARG A 47 -13.60 -5.45 8.86
C ARG A 47 -14.66 -4.85 9.78
N ALA A 48 -15.52 -3.98 9.25
CA ALA A 48 -16.57 -3.33 10.02
C ALA A 48 -17.73 -4.28 10.40
N THR A 49 -17.92 -5.41 9.69
CA THR A 49 -18.99 -6.38 10.00
C THR A 49 -18.86 -6.95 11.41
N ASP A 50 -17.63 -7.20 11.84
CA ASP A 50 -17.29 -7.83 13.12
C ASP A 50 -16.42 -6.92 13.99
N LEU A 51 -16.67 -5.60 13.90
CA LEU A 51 -15.86 -4.57 14.56
C LEU A 51 -15.76 -4.80 16.07
N SER A 52 -16.88 -5.07 16.73
CA SER A 52 -16.92 -5.35 18.17
C SER A 52 -16.11 -6.59 18.54
N ALA A 53 -16.23 -7.67 17.76
CA ALA A 53 -15.55 -8.93 18.05
C ALA A 53 -14.03 -8.84 17.82
N HIS A 54 -13.58 -8.08 16.82
CA HIS A 54 -12.16 -8.09 16.42
C HIS A 54 -11.34 -6.90 16.92
N TYR A 55 -11.95 -5.76 17.20
CA TYR A 55 -11.22 -4.51 17.45
C TYR A 55 -11.44 -3.92 18.86
N THR A 56 -12.33 -4.50 19.66
CA THR A 56 -12.65 -4.00 21.01
C THR A 56 -12.08 -4.89 22.12
N ASP A 57 -12.02 -4.35 23.34
CA ASP A 57 -11.55 -5.11 24.52
C ASP A 57 -12.52 -6.22 24.95
N ALA A 58 -13.81 -6.10 24.57
CA ALA A 58 -14.81 -7.14 24.80
C ALA A 58 -14.75 -8.29 23.76
N GLY A 59 -13.91 -8.12 22.74
CA GLY A 59 -13.74 -9.07 21.66
C GLY A 59 -12.74 -10.19 21.95
N ILE A 60 -12.38 -10.92 20.89
CA ILE A 60 -11.47 -12.06 20.96
C ILE A 60 -10.00 -11.67 21.20
N MET A 61 -9.66 -10.39 20.98
CA MET A 61 -8.30 -9.87 21.14
C MET A 61 -8.30 -8.62 22.05
N PRO A 62 -8.32 -8.80 23.38
CA PRO A 62 -8.16 -7.70 24.33
C PRO A 62 -6.80 -7.01 24.17
N ARG A 63 -6.74 -5.68 24.38
CA ARG A 63 -5.49 -4.92 24.20
C ARG A 63 -4.36 -5.37 25.14
N THR A 64 -4.68 -5.83 26.35
CA THR A 64 -3.70 -6.31 27.34
C THR A 64 -2.90 -7.49 26.80
N VAL A 65 -3.60 -8.51 26.30
CA VAL A 65 -2.99 -9.71 25.69
C VAL A 65 -2.12 -9.32 24.49
N LEU A 66 -2.64 -8.44 23.63
CA LEU A 66 -1.95 -8.02 22.41
C LEU A 66 -0.63 -7.28 22.71
N VAL A 67 -0.62 -6.38 23.70
CA VAL A 67 0.58 -5.60 24.08
C VAL A 67 1.60 -6.46 24.82
N GLU A 68 1.15 -7.40 25.66
CA GLU A 68 2.05 -8.22 26.48
C GLU A 68 2.68 -9.38 25.71
N GLN A 69 1.94 -10.00 24.79
CA GLN A 69 2.33 -11.30 24.24
C GLN A 69 2.69 -11.28 22.75
N VAL A 70 2.22 -10.28 22.00
CA VAL A 70 2.27 -10.31 20.52
C VAL A 70 3.04 -9.13 19.96
N LEU A 71 2.78 -7.91 20.43
CA LEU A 71 3.39 -6.72 19.87
C LEU A 71 4.80 -6.46 20.40
N SER A 72 5.63 -5.90 19.54
CA SER A 72 6.91 -5.34 19.96
C SER A 72 6.69 -4.15 20.92
N PRO A 73 7.59 -3.92 21.90
CA PRO A 73 7.53 -2.74 22.77
C PRO A 73 7.53 -1.39 22.02
N TRP A 74 8.01 -1.38 20.78
CA TRP A 74 8.07 -0.20 19.91
C TRP A 74 6.88 -0.09 18.94
N ALA A 75 5.92 -1.01 19.01
CA ALA A 75 4.74 -0.97 18.17
C ALA A 75 3.82 0.19 18.57
N PHE A 76 3.44 1.00 17.59
CA PHE A 76 2.51 2.11 17.79
C PHE A 76 1.23 1.89 16.98
N SER A 77 0.08 1.98 17.63
CA SER A 77 -1.24 1.90 17.01
C SER A 77 -2.20 2.84 17.77
N LEU A 78 -2.91 3.70 17.02
CA LEU A 78 -3.94 4.59 17.54
C LEU A 78 -5.12 3.80 18.10
N ASP A 79 -5.44 2.65 17.50
CA ASP A 79 -6.52 1.76 17.94
C ASP A 79 -6.22 1.12 19.31
N LEU A 80 -4.97 1.14 19.79
CA LEU A 80 -4.61 0.71 21.14
C LEU A 80 -4.89 1.78 22.21
N MET A 81 -5.14 3.03 21.83
CA MET A 81 -5.39 4.11 22.79
C MET A 81 -6.69 3.90 23.59
N ASN A 82 -7.72 3.32 22.95
CA ASN A 82 -9.01 3.04 23.60
C ASN A 82 -9.69 1.82 22.95
N GLY A 83 -10.07 0.83 23.76
CA GLY A 83 -10.65 -0.43 23.30
C GLY A 83 -12.18 -0.45 23.23
N GLY A 84 -12.85 0.70 23.41
CA GLY A 84 -14.30 0.81 23.31
C GLY A 84 -14.79 0.77 21.86
N ALA A 85 -15.95 0.15 21.63
CA ALA A 85 -16.55 0.01 20.30
C ALA A 85 -16.76 1.35 19.57
N LEU A 86 -17.19 2.38 20.31
CA LEU A 86 -17.39 3.72 19.73
C LEU A 86 -16.07 4.32 19.22
N PHE A 87 -14.97 4.19 19.97
CA PHE A 87 -13.69 4.74 19.56
C PHE A 87 -13.17 4.07 18.28
N GLN A 88 -13.27 2.74 18.21
CA GLN A 88 -12.90 1.96 17.03
C GLN A 88 -13.78 2.33 15.83
N ALA A 89 -15.10 2.46 16.03
CA ALA A 89 -16.02 2.87 14.98
C ALA A 89 -15.71 4.28 14.43
N LEU A 90 -15.31 5.22 15.28
CA LEU A 90 -14.88 6.55 14.87
C LEU A 90 -13.59 6.51 14.05
N LEU A 91 -12.58 5.72 14.46
CA LEU A 91 -11.35 5.56 13.68
C LEU A 91 -11.61 4.94 12.30
N PHE A 92 -12.48 3.92 12.23
CA PHE A 92 -12.93 3.34 10.97
C PHE A 92 -13.67 4.34 10.08
N ALA A 93 -14.55 5.16 10.66
CA ALA A 93 -15.26 6.21 9.93
C ALA A 93 -14.29 7.26 9.36
N VAL A 94 -13.29 7.69 10.14
CA VAL A 94 -12.26 8.62 9.65
C VAL A 94 -11.44 7.98 8.54
N ALA A 95 -11.07 6.70 8.67
CA ALA A 95 -10.35 5.96 7.63
C ALA A 95 -11.18 5.86 6.33
N ALA A 96 -12.47 5.57 6.44
CA ALA A 96 -13.39 5.48 5.29
C ALA A 96 -13.55 6.84 4.60
N LEU A 97 -13.71 7.92 5.37
CA LEU A 97 -13.81 9.29 4.84
C LEU A 97 -12.50 9.71 4.14
N ALA A 98 -11.35 9.39 4.72
CA ALA A 98 -10.05 9.65 4.10
C ALA A 98 -9.86 8.82 2.83
N ALA A 99 -10.27 7.55 2.82
CA ALA A 99 -10.23 6.69 1.64
C ALA A 99 -11.14 7.21 0.53
N PHE A 100 -12.33 7.72 0.86
CA PHE A 100 -13.21 8.37 -0.10
C PHE A 100 -12.60 9.68 -0.64
N GLY A 101 -11.97 10.49 0.23
CA GLY A 101 -11.21 11.66 -0.18
C GLY A 101 -10.07 11.31 -1.14
N MET A 102 -9.34 10.22 -0.87
CA MET A 102 -8.33 9.67 -1.77
C MET A 102 -8.93 9.18 -3.10
N LEU A 103 -10.08 8.49 -3.09
CA LEU A 103 -10.77 8.00 -4.28
C LEU A 103 -11.07 9.12 -5.27
N VAL A 104 -11.68 10.20 -4.76
CA VAL A 104 -12.04 11.39 -5.53
C VAL A 104 -10.80 12.26 -5.87
N GLY A 105 -9.70 12.06 -5.15
CA GLY A 105 -8.47 12.81 -5.31
C GLY A 105 -8.58 14.24 -4.75
N TYR A 106 -9.18 14.37 -3.57
CA TYR A 106 -9.22 15.60 -2.78
C TYR A 106 -8.11 15.57 -1.72
N ARG A 107 -7.22 16.57 -1.72
CA ARG A 107 -6.01 16.61 -0.88
C ARG A 107 -5.28 15.27 -0.90
N THR A 108 -5.06 14.73 -2.10
CA THR A 108 -4.70 13.33 -2.38
C THR A 108 -3.54 12.83 -1.52
N ARG A 109 -2.47 13.62 -1.38
CA ARG A 109 -1.31 13.24 -0.56
C ARG A 109 -1.65 13.12 0.93
N LEU A 110 -2.40 14.09 1.46
CA LEU A 110 -2.84 14.07 2.85
C LEU A 110 -3.79 12.91 3.11
N MET A 111 -4.77 12.68 2.23
CA MET A 111 -5.71 11.57 2.38
C MET A 111 -5.01 10.22 2.29
N THR A 112 -4.06 10.05 1.36
CA THR A 112 -3.24 8.83 1.25
C THR A 112 -2.42 8.60 2.54
N PHE A 113 -1.84 9.66 3.12
CA PHE A 113 -1.11 9.57 4.38
C PHE A 113 -2.01 9.18 5.56
N ILE A 114 -3.17 9.83 5.70
CA ILE A 114 -4.14 9.51 6.75
C ILE A 114 -4.60 8.06 6.62
N VAL A 115 -4.96 7.62 5.41
CA VAL A 115 -5.34 6.22 5.12
C VAL A 115 -4.20 5.28 5.50
N TRP A 116 -2.96 5.57 5.12
CA TRP A 116 -1.83 4.71 5.44
C TRP A 116 -1.60 4.56 6.95
N VAL A 117 -1.66 5.65 7.71
CA VAL A 117 -1.51 5.64 9.17
C VAL A 117 -2.64 4.84 9.84
N LEU A 118 -3.89 5.09 9.45
CA LEU A 118 -5.04 4.41 10.04
C LEU A 118 -5.08 2.93 9.67
N LEU A 119 -4.75 2.57 8.42
CA LEU A 119 -4.67 1.18 8.00
C LEU A 119 -3.56 0.43 8.75
N LEU A 120 -2.41 1.05 8.96
CA LEU A 120 -1.33 0.50 9.78
C LEU A 120 -1.80 0.24 11.22
N SER A 121 -2.51 1.21 11.79
CA SER A 121 -3.06 1.14 13.14
C SER A 121 -4.08 0.01 13.31
N ILE A 122 -5.05 -0.07 12.38
CA ILE A 122 -6.11 -1.10 12.36
C ILE A 122 -5.51 -2.49 12.20
N GLN A 123 -4.55 -2.66 11.29
CA GLN A 123 -3.92 -3.97 11.08
C GLN A 123 -3.06 -4.39 12.28
N LEU A 124 -2.44 -3.46 12.99
CA LEU A 124 -1.74 -3.79 14.24
C LEU A 124 -2.69 -4.13 15.39
N ARG A 125 -3.94 -3.62 15.39
CA ARG A 125 -4.92 -3.88 16.44
C ARG A 125 -5.37 -5.32 16.51
N ASN A 126 -5.30 -6.07 15.41
CA ASN A 126 -5.56 -7.50 15.42
C ASN A 126 -4.75 -8.23 14.32
N PRO A 127 -3.53 -8.70 14.65
CA PRO A 127 -2.69 -9.43 13.71
C PRO A 127 -3.31 -10.75 13.20
N LEU A 128 -4.22 -11.37 13.96
CA LEU A 128 -4.81 -12.67 13.63
C LEU A 128 -5.80 -12.60 12.46
N VAL A 129 -6.37 -11.42 12.19
CA VAL A 129 -7.36 -11.21 11.12
C VAL A 129 -6.68 -10.78 9.81
N ASN A 130 -5.37 -10.55 9.83
CA ASN A 130 -4.65 -10.10 8.64
C ASN A 130 -4.16 -11.28 7.80
N GLY A 131 -4.48 -11.26 6.50
CA GLY A 131 -3.81 -12.11 5.53
C GLY A 131 -2.56 -11.48 4.93
N SER A 132 -1.98 -12.14 3.94
CA SER A 132 -0.77 -11.70 3.22
C SER A 132 -1.00 -10.44 2.39
N GLU A 133 -2.26 -10.12 2.07
CA GLU A 133 -2.69 -8.91 1.38
C GLU A 133 -2.55 -7.65 2.24
N SER A 134 -2.65 -7.78 3.56
CA SER A 134 -2.65 -6.65 4.50
C SER A 134 -1.32 -5.86 4.49
N PRO A 135 -0.13 -6.50 4.63
CA PRO A 135 1.16 -5.86 4.41
C PRO A 135 1.34 -5.27 3.00
N MET A 136 0.89 -5.97 1.96
CA MET A 136 1.00 -5.51 0.59
C MET A 136 0.30 -4.16 0.39
N LEU A 137 -0.95 -4.05 0.85
CA LEU A 137 -1.74 -2.83 0.71
C LEU A 137 -1.08 -1.64 1.41
N ARG A 138 -0.54 -1.84 2.62
CA ARG A 138 0.23 -0.81 3.35
C ARG A 138 1.48 -0.36 2.59
N MET A 139 2.21 -1.29 1.98
CA MET A 139 3.43 -0.97 1.23
C MET A 139 3.11 -0.22 -0.08
N LEU A 140 2.03 -0.60 -0.77
CA LEU A 140 1.55 0.12 -1.96
C LEU A 140 1.12 1.56 -1.62
N LEU A 141 0.38 1.74 -0.53
CA LEU A 141 0.01 3.06 -0.01
C LEU A 141 1.24 3.88 0.38
N PHE A 142 2.25 3.25 0.99
CA PHE A 142 3.51 3.90 1.35
C PHE A 142 4.18 4.57 0.15
N TRP A 143 4.40 3.83 -0.93
CA TRP A 143 4.91 4.42 -2.17
C TRP A 143 3.92 5.42 -2.77
N GLY A 144 2.62 5.14 -2.69
CA GLY A 144 1.54 6.02 -3.13
C GLY A 144 1.62 7.43 -2.55
N MET A 145 1.99 7.58 -1.27
CA MET A 145 2.15 8.90 -0.62
C MET A 145 3.19 9.79 -1.32
N LEU A 146 4.23 9.17 -1.88
CA LEU A 146 5.35 9.84 -2.54
C LEU A 146 5.09 10.07 -4.04
N LEU A 147 4.04 9.47 -4.59
CA LEU A 147 3.68 9.55 -6.00
C LEU A 147 2.71 10.71 -6.28
N PRO A 148 2.72 11.28 -7.50
CA PRO A 148 1.79 12.33 -7.91
C PRO A 148 0.40 11.76 -8.27
N LEU A 149 -0.24 11.03 -7.33
CA LEU A 149 -1.54 10.37 -7.53
C LEU A 149 -2.69 11.35 -7.85
N GLY A 150 -2.53 12.62 -7.48
CA GLY A 150 -3.46 13.70 -7.75
C GLY A 150 -3.26 14.38 -9.10
N ALA A 151 -2.35 13.93 -9.97
CA ALA A 151 -2.04 14.63 -11.22
C ALA A 151 -3.14 14.48 -12.31
N TYR A 152 -3.86 13.35 -12.32
CA TYR A 152 -4.93 13.05 -13.27
C TYR A 152 -6.19 12.56 -12.55
N TRP A 153 -7.35 12.80 -13.18
CA TRP A 153 -8.69 12.41 -12.70
C TRP A 153 -8.93 12.68 -11.21
N SER A 154 -8.56 13.86 -10.72
CA SER A 154 -8.65 14.24 -9.31
C SER A 154 -9.29 15.62 -9.16
N VAL A 155 -9.90 15.88 -8.00
CA VAL A 155 -10.35 17.23 -7.62
C VAL A 155 -9.16 18.18 -7.39
N ASP A 156 -8.03 17.67 -6.90
CA ASP A 156 -6.81 18.47 -6.78
C ASP A 156 -6.36 19.05 -8.13
N ARG A 157 -6.54 18.29 -9.21
CA ARG A 157 -6.17 18.72 -10.55
C ARG A 157 -7.13 19.78 -11.09
N THR A 158 -8.42 19.69 -10.82
CA THR A 158 -9.40 20.70 -11.25
C THR A 158 -9.19 22.04 -10.55
N ARG A 159 -8.65 22.00 -9.33
CA ARG A 159 -8.31 23.19 -8.53
C ARG A 159 -6.92 23.77 -8.82
N SER A 160 -6.09 23.08 -9.60
CA SER A 160 -4.72 23.51 -9.88
C SER A 160 -4.63 24.35 -11.14
N ALA A 161 -4.08 25.55 -11.03
CA ALA A 161 -3.76 26.43 -12.17
C ALA A 161 -2.47 26.03 -12.91
N LEU A 162 -1.73 25.03 -12.41
CA LEU A 162 -0.43 24.66 -12.97
C LEU A 162 -0.59 23.94 -14.32
N PRO A 163 0.38 24.07 -15.25
CA PRO A 163 0.42 23.29 -16.48
C PRO A 163 0.34 21.79 -16.23
N ARG A 164 -0.18 21.03 -17.20
CA ARG A 164 -0.22 19.56 -17.07
C ARG A 164 1.21 19.01 -17.07
N PRO A 165 1.60 18.20 -16.07
CA PRO A 165 2.91 17.55 -16.07
C PRO A 165 3.05 16.56 -17.24
N SER A 166 4.31 16.26 -17.60
CA SER A 166 4.64 15.25 -18.60
C SER A 166 3.94 13.92 -18.26
N PRO A 167 3.45 13.17 -19.26
CA PRO A 167 2.70 11.95 -19.02
C PRO A 167 3.54 10.88 -18.31
N ARG A 168 4.86 10.88 -18.49
CA ARG A 168 5.78 9.99 -17.76
C ARG A 168 6.38 10.70 -16.55
N PHE A 169 6.39 9.99 -15.43
CA PHE A 169 6.99 10.41 -14.18
C PHE A 169 7.92 9.32 -13.66
N LEU A 170 9.16 9.70 -13.31
CA LEU A 170 10.16 8.82 -12.72
C LEU A 170 10.58 9.39 -11.37
N SER A 171 10.53 8.58 -10.33
CA SER A 171 11.07 8.92 -9.01
C SER A 171 11.55 7.68 -8.27
N LEU A 172 12.18 7.87 -7.12
CA LEU A 172 12.51 6.76 -6.22
C LEU A 172 11.26 5.94 -5.85
N ALA A 173 10.09 6.60 -5.77
CA ALA A 173 8.84 5.93 -5.44
C ALA A 173 8.31 5.06 -6.59
N THR A 174 8.46 5.46 -7.85
CA THR A 174 8.07 4.60 -8.98
C THR A 174 8.99 3.40 -9.10
N PHE A 175 10.30 3.60 -8.89
CA PHE A 175 11.27 2.50 -8.80
C PHE A 175 10.93 1.54 -7.66
N GLY A 176 10.71 2.06 -6.45
CA GLY A 176 10.38 1.27 -5.26
C GLY A 176 9.08 0.48 -5.44
N LEU A 177 8.04 1.09 -6.01
CA LEU A 177 6.77 0.42 -6.31
C LEU A 177 6.96 -0.78 -7.25
N LEU A 178 7.72 -0.60 -8.34
CA LEU A 178 7.95 -1.66 -9.33
C LEU A 178 8.85 -2.77 -8.77
N MET A 179 9.90 -2.39 -8.02
CA MET A 179 10.77 -3.36 -7.36
C MET A 179 10.05 -4.16 -6.29
N GLN A 180 9.14 -3.53 -5.52
CA GLN A 180 8.30 -4.24 -4.57
C GLN A 180 7.49 -5.34 -5.25
N ILE A 181 6.83 -5.04 -6.38
CA ILE A 181 6.05 -6.04 -7.13
C ILE A 181 6.97 -7.15 -7.64
N ALA A 182 8.13 -6.79 -8.21
CA ALA A 182 9.11 -7.78 -8.69
C ALA A 182 9.58 -8.71 -7.56
N PHE A 183 9.89 -8.15 -6.39
CA PHE A 183 10.32 -8.91 -5.21
C PHE A 183 9.24 -9.86 -4.70
N VAL A 184 7.98 -9.45 -4.69
CA VAL A 184 6.88 -10.33 -4.28
C VAL A 184 6.88 -11.61 -5.12
N TYR A 185 6.93 -11.49 -6.45
CA TYR A 185 6.97 -12.68 -7.32
C TYR A 185 8.28 -13.44 -7.22
N TRP A 186 9.41 -12.75 -7.16
CA TRP A 186 10.73 -13.37 -7.07
C TRP A 186 10.86 -14.23 -5.81
N PHE A 187 10.55 -13.67 -4.64
CA PHE A 187 10.64 -14.40 -3.37
C PHE A 187 9.55 -15.46 -3.24
N THR A 188 8.36 -15.23 -3.80
CA THR A 188 7.31 -16.27 -3.87
C THR A 188 7.81 -17.50 -4.63
N ALA A 189 8.52 -17.31 -5.75
CA ALA A 189 9.11 -18.42 -6.50
C ALA A 189 10.31 -19.04 -5.77
N ALA A 190 11.22 -18.21 -5.22
CA ALA A 190 12.42 -18.69 -4.54
C ALA A 190 12.09 -19.55 -3.31
N LEU A 191 11.02 -19.21 -2.57
CA LEU A 191 10.57 -19.97 -1.41
C LEU A 191 9.89 -21.30 -1.76
N LYS A 192 9.49 -21.52 -3.03
CA LYS A 192 8.95 -22.80 -3.52
C LYS A 192 10.07 -23.77 -3.90
N SER A 193 10.92 -24.11 -2.93
CA SER A 193 12.11 -24.94 -3.16
C SER A 193 12.09 -26.32 -2.51
N GLY A 194 11.06 -26.63 -1.70
CA GLY A 194 10.95 -27.92 -1.00
C GLY A 194 10.58 -29.11 -1.89
N PRO A 195 10.71 -30.35 -1.35
CA PRO A 195 10.40 -31.61 -2.06
C PRO A 195 8.99 -31.63 -2.66
N GLU A 196 8.00 -31.09 -1.94
CA GLU A 196 6.61 -31.00 -2.38
C GLU A 196 6.44 -30.24 -3.71
N TRP A 197 7.34 -29.31 -4.02
CA TRP A 197 7.33 -28.55 -5.28
C TRP A 197 8.21 -29.16 -6.38
N ARG A 198 9.27 -29.90 -6.01
CA ARG A 198 10.33 -30.30 -6.94
C ARG A 198 10.40 -31.80 -7.24
N THR A 199 10.03 -32.65 -6.29
CA THR A 199 10.17 -34.11 -6.38
C THR A 199 8.83 -34.81 -6.21
N ASP A 200 8.08 -34.45 -5.17
CA ASP A 200 6.88 -35.19 -4.78
C ASP A 200 5.66 -34.67 -5.54
N TYR A 201 5.75 -33.46 -6.08
CA TYR A 201 4.71 -32.77 -6.86
C TYR A 201 3.34 -32.70 -6.17
N THR A 202 3.33 -32.78 -4.83
CA THR A 202 2.14 -32.74 -3.97
C THR A 202 1.77 -31.31 -3.54
N ALA A 203 2.58 -30.30 -3.85
CA ALA A 203 2.34 -28.93 -3.42
C ALA A 203 0.97 -28.35 -3.84
N LEU A 204 0.50 -28.67 -5.06
CA LEU A 204 -0.82 -28.23 -5.52
C LEU A 204 -1.96 -28.90 -4.75
N TYR A 205 -1.77 -30.17 -4.37
CA TYR A 205 -2.73 -30.88 -3.53
C TYR A 205 -2.86 -30.18 -2.18
N TYR A 206 -1.74 -29.93 -1.48
CA TYR A 206 -1.75 -29.23 -0.19
C TYR A 206 -2.25 -27.79 -0.24
N ALA A 207 -2.10 -27.11 -1.39
CA ALA A 207 -2.60 -25.75 -1.54
C ALA A 207 -4.12 -25.67 -1.77
N LEU A 208 -4.75 -26.77 -2.22
CA LEU A 208 -6.15 -26.80 -2.63
C LEU A 208 -7.03 -27.71 -1.75
N SER A 209 -6.45 -28.54 -0.90
CA SER A 209 -7.13 -29.41 0.08
C SER A 209 -7.19 -28.76 1.46
#